data_AF-A0A7J9RVF5-F1
#
_entry.id   AF-A0A7J9RVF5-F1
#
_cell.length_a   1.000
_cell.length_b   1.000
_cell.length_c   1.000
_cell.angle_alpha   90.00
_cell.angle_beta   90.00
_cell.angle_gamma   90.00
#
_symmetry.space_group_name_H-M   'P 1'
#
loop_
_entity.id
_entity.type
_entity.pdbx_description
1 polymer ?
#
loop_
_entity_poly.entity_id
_entity_poly.type
_entity_poly.pdbx_seq_one_letter_code
_entity_poly.pdbx_strand_id
1 'polypeptide(L)'
;MRYLVFLILILPLFIPISLASIPHPSSQYIYFNVSLSEGYKIVIVSYSNQTFPLLIFTPTQFAYWIKNLTTSAIVVTNISKGNYSFYLPQGNYIVVIDGYNNFYPSPQNYKLYTIPYNVYALISQPKNDSAIGIAAYGVGNKSSCVITTNAILGYFNISSIYAYNSTFYVPYGASLQLNAVLRGGNQSLFLQNVIGFITNKNILQFVTNIWNLTSPLASLNNSFFYFNSTSYFTYKLPFAGYLIINVSNVSEGVKISFGYIIIQNGSITEPIVRFFTTVYFPFKGYILVDPFNLTGNYHAYDTEFVFGGYEDGEITTFISLNATLALYYNSTYGWIPFRSIYTYGVNTGEGVTNLHVSLLHGYANVYVGNESLSLLTTHFNPSNPYLLYIRVLPYNYSFYVNSSYKIYFPENISSKYEVARLNSIYVNGVKVKNGYVISYSTLPKVVEIYVNYTYYFYVSIILPNGSILRGWYSNGSDITLPKEIYFNNNERYILTVNTVYVQQPLINYTPEYVKQFKVMVDNSTYWVNQGSNITLYSPTFLILTVKWIGTYNVTNGATIEVTSPIVEKEIIGINYVNLCIILVLVIALTWLIRRILS
;
A
#
# COMPACT_ATOMS: atom_id res chain seq x y z
N MET A 1 51.93 25.63 14.40
CA MET A 1 50.82 25.86 15.36
C MET A 1 50.14 24.53 15.61
N ARG A 2 50.32 23.98 16.82
CA ARG A 2 49.79 22.68 17.24
C ARG A 2 48.33 22.86 17.70
N TYR A 3 47.43 22.06 17.13
CA TYR A 3 46.03 22.01 17.53
C TYR A 3 45.88 21.25 18.85
N LEU A 4 45.43 21.95 19.89
CA LEU A 4 45.00 21.38 21.15
C LEU A 4 43.46 21.34 21.13
N VAL A 5 42.90 20.16 20.90
CA VAL A 5 41.45 19.93 20.99
C VAL A 5 41.11 19.71 22.46
N PHE A 6 40.32 20.61 23.04
CA PHE A 6 39.75 20.46 24.37
C PHE A 6 38.76 19.28 24.37
N LEU A 7 39.19 18.15 24.94
CA LEU A 7 38.33 17.03 25.30
C LEU A 7 37.63 17.40 26.62
N ILE A 8 36.37 17.82 26.58
CA ILE A 8 35.55 17.93 27.79
C ILE A 8 35.10 16.51 28.17
N LEU A 9 35.95 15.84 28.95
CA LEU A 9 35.57 14.69 29.76
C LEU A 9 34.61 15.20 30.83
N ILE A 10 33.32 14.88 30.69
CA ILE A 10 32.41 14.86 31.84
C ILE A 10 32.83 13.65 32.67
N LEU A 11 33.80 13.84 33.55
CA LEU A 11 34.02 12.93 34.67
C LEU A 11 32.70 12.87 35.45
N PRO A 12 32.09 11.71 35.69
CA PRO A 12 31.21 11.61 36.84
C PRO A 12 32.06 12.02 38.04
N LEU A 13 31.51 12.77 38.99
CA LEU A 13 32.16 13.00 40.27
C LEU A 13 32.47 11.63 40.89
N PHE A 14 33.65 11.11 40.63
CA PHE A 14 34.26 10.07 41.42
C PHE A 14 34.56 10.74 42.74
N ILE A 15 33.68 10.50 43.72
CA ILE A 15 34.05 10.67 45.12
C ILE A 15 35.37 9.91 45.26
N PRO A 16 36.47 10.56 45.69
CA PRO A 16 37.71 9.84 45.92
C PRO A 16 37.41 8.71 46.89
N ILE A 17 37.68 7.47 46.47
CA ILE A 17 37.65 6.30 47.34
C ILE A 17 38.71 6.57 48.40
N SER A 18 38.29 7.10 49.56
CA SER A 18 39.16 7.15 50.71
C SER A 18 39.36 5.70 51.15
N LEU A 19 40.63 5.31 51.35
CA LEU A 19 40.97 4.13 52.14
C LEU A 19 40.54 4.44 53.59
N ALA A 20 39.24 4.32 53.87
CA ALA A 20 38.72 4.36 55.22
C ALA A 20 39.17 3.08 55.94
N SER A 21 39.66 3.22 57.17
CA SER A 21 39.88 2.09 58.08
C SER A 21 38.59 1.27 58.19
N ILE A 22 38.67 0.00 57.80
CA ILE A 22 37.50 -0.88 57.79
C ILE A 22 37.30 -1.39 59.22
N PRO A 23 36.08 -1.35 59.76
CA PRO A 23 35.80 -1.97 61.03
C PRO A 23 36.19 -3.46 60.98
N HIS A 24 36.82 -3.95 62.04
CA HIS A 24 36.98 -5.39 62.25
C HIS A 24 35.59 -6.04 62.22
N PRO A 25 35.45 -7.26 61.65
CA PRO A 25 34.15 -7.92 61.56
C PRO A 25 33.51 -7.98 62.94
N SER A 26 32.30 -7.41 63.06
CA SER A 26 31.52 -7.61 64.27
C SER A 26 31.19 -9.10 64.43
N SER A 27 30.84 -9.52 65.64
CA SER A 27 30.34 -10.88 65.89
C SER A 27 29.01 -11.17 65.17
N GLN A 28 28.38 -10.17 64.55
CA GLN A 28 26.99 -10.17 64.14
C GLN A 28 26.79 -9.32 62.88
N TYR A 29 26.94 -9.93 61.71
CA TYR A 29 26.71 -9.29 60.41
C TYR A 29 25.78 -10.12 59.52
N ILE A 30 25.24 -9.48 58.49
CA ILE A 30 24.55 -10.15 57.38
C ILE A 30 25.28 -9.85 56.08
N TYR A 31 25.23 -10.78 55.12
CA TYR A 31 25.87 -10.58 53.83
C TYR A 31 25.04 -11.14 52.69
N PHE A 32 25.21 -10.55 51.51
CA PHE A 32 24.57 -10.92 50.27
C PHE A 32 25.62 -11.13 49.19
N ASN A 33 25.55 -12.26 48.50
CA ASN A 33 26.34 -12.49 47.29
C ASN A 33 25.63 -11.87 46.11
N VAL A 34 26.34 -11.07 45.31
CA VAL A 34 25.79 -10.32 44.19
C VAL A 34 26.66 -10.52 42.96
N SER A 35 26.07 -11.05 41.89
CA SER A 35 26.69 -11.03 40.56
C SER A 35 26.12 -9.84 39.79
N LEU A 36 26.96 -8.87 39.47
CA LEU A 36 26.58 -7.64 38.79
C LEU A 36 26.97 -7.70 37.31
N SER A 37 25.98 -7.56 36.44
CA SER A 37 26.16 -7.45 34.99
C SER A 37 26.62 -6.03 34.58
N GLU A 38 27.19 -5.89 33.37
CA GLU A 38 27.54 -4.58 32.84
C GLU A 38 26.31 -3.67 32.72
N GLY A 39 26.43 -2.40 33.15
CA GLY A 39 25.32 -1.44 33.11
C GLY A 39 24.26 -1.64 34.20
N TYR A 40 24.49 -2.53 35.17
CA TYR A 40 23.67 -2.69 36.37
C TYR A 40 24.30 -2.03 37.59
N LYS A 41 23.46 -1.66 38.55
CA LYS A 41 23.85 -1.12 39.86
C LYS A 41 23.27 -1.97 40.98
N ILE A 42 23.93 -1.97 42.12
CA ILE A 42 23.41 -2.56 43.36
C ILE A 42 22.51 -1.54 44.04
N VAL A 43 21.28 -1.95 44.38
CA VAL A 43 20.32 -1.14 45.14
C VAL A 43 19.95 -1.85 46.42
N ILE A 44 20.03 -1.12 47.53
CA ILE A 44 19.72 -1.61 48.87
C ILE A 44 18.64 -0.75 49.46
N VAL A 45 17.52 -1.40 49.78
CA VAL A 45 16.40 -0.79 50.48
C VAL A 45 16.50 -1.21 51.94
N SER A 46 16.75 -0.23 52.81
CA SER A 46 16.82 -0.41 54.25
C SER A 46 15.55 0.13 54.90
N TYR A 47 14.89 -0.71 55.69
CA TYR A 47 13.74 -0.36 56.52
C TYR A 47 14.13 -0.11 57.98
N SER A 48 15.42 -0.27 58.32
CA SER A 48 15.94 -0.07 59.67
C SER A 48 16.01 1.41 60.03
N ASN A 49 15.42 1.79 61.17
CA ASN A 49 15.62 3.13 61.74
C ASN A 49 16.99 3.31 62.41
N GLN A 50 17.73 2.21 62.64
CA GLN A 50 19.10 2.24 63.15
C GLN A 50 20.10 2.34 61.99
N THR A 51 21.21 3.03 62.26
CA THR A 51 22.31 3.19 61.31
C THR A 51 23.32 2.06 61.47
N PHE A 52 23.63 1.37 60.37
CA PHE A 52 24.62 0.29 60.33
C PHE A 52 25.69 0.58 59.26
N PRO A 53 26.96 0.19 59.51
CA PRO A 53 27.98 0.15 58.47
C PRO A 53 27.59 -0.80 57.34
N LEU A 54 27.76 -0.32 56.12
CA LEU A 54 27.66 -1.12 54.90
C LEU A 54 29.02 -1.17 54.21
N LEU A 55 29.43 -2.40 53.90
CA LEU A 55 30.69 -2.69 53.24
C LEU A 55 30.39 -3.47 51.95
N ILE A 56 31.09 -3.15 50.85
CA ILE A 56 31.03 -3.96 49.62
C ILE A 56 32.43 -4.47 49.33
N PHE A 57 32.56 -5.78 49.10
CA PHE A 57 33.82 -6.46 48.85
C PHE A 57 33.78 -7.22 47.52
N THR A 58 34.93 -7.52 46.94
CA THR A 58 35.09 -8.71 46.09
C THR A 58 35.07 -9.98 46.96
N PRO A 59 34.77 -11.17 46.40
CA PRO A 59 34.84 -12.43 47.14
C PRO A 59 36.17 -12.66 47.88
N THR A 60 37.29 -12.30 47.25
CA THR A 60 38.63 -12.39 47.84
C THR A 60 38.81 -11.43 49.02
N GLN A 61 38.38 -10.17 48.87
CA GLN A 61 38.50 -9.18 49.95
C GLN A 61 37.65 -9.55 51.16
N PHE A 62 36.43 -10.07 50.94
CA PHE A 62 35.56 -10.55 52.02
C PHE A 62 36.17 -11.74 52.77
N ALA A 63 36.75 -12.70 52.05
CA ALA A 63 37.41 -13.86 52.65
C ALA A 63 38.60 -13.48 53.55
N TYR A 64 39.30 -12.39 53.22
CA TYR A 64 40.35 -11.82 54.07
C TYR A 64 39.75 -11.08 55.28
N TRP A 65 38.69 -10.31 55.06
CA TRP A 65 38.02 -9.54 56.11
C TRP A 65 37.48 -10.44 57.23
N ILE A 66 36.76 -11.53 56.90
CA ILE A 66 36.21 -12.46 57.89
C ILE A 66 37.28 -13.23 58.69
N LYS A 67 38.50 -13.34 58.14
CA LYS A 67 39.66 -13.95 58.81
C LYS A 67 40.48 -12.95 59.60
N ASN A 68 40.01 -11.71 59.68
CA ASN A 68 40.72 -10.60 60.32
C ASN A 68 42.11 -10.33 59.70
N LEU A 69 42.28 -10.63 58.41
CA LEU A 69 43.48 -10.32 57.65
C LEU A 69 43.38 -8.92 57.04
N THR A 70 44.53 -8.29 56.78
CA THR A 70 44.58 -6.97 56.13
C THR A 70 43.92 -7.01 54.75
N THR A 71 42.91 -6.17 54.55
CA THR A 71 42.15 -6.09 53.30
C THR A 71 41.53 -4.71 53.13
N SER A 72 40.94 -4.45 51.97
CA SER A 72 40.16 -3.25 51.67
C SER A 72 38.72 -3.60 51.26
N ALA A 73 37.77 -2.68 51.46
CA ALA A 73 36.42 -2.75 50.92
C ALA A 73 36.34 -1.78 49.74
N ILE A 74 35.54 -2.14 48.74
CA ILE A 74 35.25 -1.31 47.57
C ILE A 74 34.41 -0.10 47.97
N VAL A 75 33.44 -0.33 48.87
CA VAL A 75 32.58 0.70 49.44
C VAL A 75 32.57 0.55 50.94
N VAL A 76 32.67 1.67 51.65
CA VAL A 76 32.43 1.79 53.09
C VAL A 76 31.50 2.97 53.29
N THR A 77 30.31 2.73 53.84
CA THR A 77 29.35 3.80 54.15
C THR A 77 28.47 3.40 55.33
N ASN A 78 27.63 4.31 55.79
CA ASN A 78 26.63 4.04 56.82
C ASN A 78 25.24 4.14 56.19
N ILE A 79 24.39 3.15 56.45
CA ILE A 79 23.02 3.11 55.96
C ILE A 79 22.02 3.12 57.12
N SER A 80 20.94 3.87 56.97
CA SER A 80 19.76 3.89 57.84
C SER A 80 18.52 3.66 56.97
N LYS A 81 17.34 4.13 57.37
CA LYS A 81 16.11 3.93 56.60
C LYS A 81 16.18 4.70 55.28
N GLY A 82 16.18 3.99 54.15
CA GLY A 82 16.28 4.62 52.83
C GLY A 82 16.73 3.67 51.72
N ASN A 83 16.94 4.25 50.53
CA ASN A 83 17.40 3.56 49.33
C ASN A 83 18.82 4.01 48.99
N TYR A 84 19.73 3.04 48.85
CA TYR A 84 21.14 3.28 48.55
C TYR A 84 21.50 2.61 47.23
N SER A 85 22.19 3.33 46.34
CA SER A 85 22.56 2.86 44.99
C SER A 85 24.07 2.93 44.80
N PHE A 86 24.67 1.83 44.31
CA PHE A 86 26.10 1.72 44.08
C PHE A 86 26.38 1.30 42.64
N TYR A 87 27.10 2.16 41.92
CA TYR A 87 27.53 1.94 40.54
C TYR A 87 28.91 1.30 40.58
N LEU A 88 28.98 0.02 40.21
CA LEU A 88 30.22 -0.77 40.22
C LEU A 88 30.38 -1.42 38.83
N PRO A 89 31.63 -1.73 38.42
CA PRO A 89 31.88 -2.52 37.21
C PRO A 89 31.20 -3.89 37.24
N GLN A 90 31.13 -4.56 36.09
CA GLN A 90 30.70 -5.96 36.04
C GLN A 90 31.60 -6.83 36.93
N GLY A 91 31.00 -7.71 37.74
CA GLY A 91 31.76 -8.59 38.62
C GLY A 91 30.93 -9.23 39.72
N ASN A 92 31.60 -10.05 40.55
CA ASN A 92 31.00 -10.63 41.74
C ASN A 92 31.38 -9.80 42.96
N TYR A 93 30.39 -9.54 43.82
CA TYR A 93 30.50 -8.73 45.01
C TYR A 93 29.86 -9.40 46.21
N ILE A 94 30.33 -9.06 47.40
CA ILE A 94 29.73 -9.42 48.67
C ILE A 94 29.37 -8.13 49.39
N VAL A 95 28.06 -7.91 49.59
CA VAL A 95 27.54 -6.75 50.31
C VAL A 95 27.30 -7.17 51.75
N VAL A 96 27.95 -6.50 52.68
CA VAL A 96 27.88 -6.76 54.12
C VAL A 96 27.20 -5.60 54.81
N ILE A 97 26.26 -5.90 55.69
CA ILE A 97 25.73 -4.95 56.66
C ILE A 97 26.23 -5.44 58.01
N ASP A 98 27.15 -4.69 58.58
CA ASP A 98 27.88 -5.07 59.78
C ASP A 98 27.15 -4.57 61.03
N GLY A 99 27.15 -5.38 62.09
CA GLY A 99 26.61 -4.97 63.39
C GLY A 99 27.48 -3.91 64.05
N TYR A 100 26.86 -3.07 64.87
CA TYR A 100 27.57 -2.06 65.66
C TYR A 100 26.97 -1.99 67.07
N ASN A 101 27.81 -1.82 68.11
CA ASN A 101 27.39 -1.69 69.51
C ASN A 101 26.42 -2.79 70.01
N ASN A 102 26.68 -4.05 69.70
CA ASN A 102 25.83 -5.21 70.07
C ASN A 102 24.42 -5.23 69.44
N PHE A 103 24.16 -4.42 68.41
CA PHE A 103 22.93 -4.49 67.63
C PHE A 103 23.12 -5.34 66.38
N TYR A 104 22.26 -6.36 66.22
CA TYR A 104 22.23 -7.22 65.03
C TYR A 104 21.41 -6.57 63.90
N PRO A 105 21.96 -6.44 62.69
CA PRO A 105 21.18 -6.04 61.52
C PRO A 105 20.24 -7.18 61.10
N SER A 106 18.94 -7.04 61.39
CA SER A 106 17.95 -8.06 61.02
C SER A 106 17.81 -8.17 59.49
N PRO A 107 17.99 -9.37 58.88
CA PRO A 107 17.87 -9.57 57.43
C PRO A 107 16.56 -9.06 56.84
N GLN A 108 15.45 -9.15 57.58
CA GLN A 108 14.13 -8.74 57.10
C GLN A 108 14.02 -7.23 56.85
N ASN A 109 14.91 -6.43 57.43
CA ASN A 109 14.94 -4.98 57.26
C ASN A 109 15.68 -4.55 55.99
N TYR A 110 16.25 -5.46 55.21
CA TYR A 110 17.05 -5.12 54.04
C TYR A 110 16.61 -5.93 52.82
N LYS A 111 16.42 -5.24 51.70
CA LYS A 111 16.23 -5.88 50.40
C LYS A 111 17.32 -5.41 49.45
N LEU A 112 17.93 -6.35 48.74
CA LEU A 112 18.96 -6.09 47.75
C LEU A 112 18.44 -6.42 46.36
N TYR A 113 18.70 -5.53 45.42
CA TYR A 113 18.35 -5.67 44.01
C TYR A 113 19.54 -5.30 43.13
N THR A 114 19.64 -5.92 41.96
CA THR A 114 20.47 -5.44 40.85
C THR A 114 19.55 -4.84 39.80
N ILE A 115 19.73 -3.55 39.50
CA ILE A 115 18.83 -2.80 38.62
C ILE A 115 19.65 -2.21 37.46
N PRO A 116 19.19 -2.28 36.20
CA PRO A 116 19.85 -1.61 35.09
C PRO A 116 19.80 -0.10 35.30
N TYR A 117 20.84 0.62 34.87
CA TYR A 117 20.86 2.09 34.96
C TYR A 117 21.01 2.78 33.59
N ASN A 118 21.14 2.02 32.51
CA ASN A 118 21.18 2.52 31.14
C ASN A 118 20.51 1.52 30.18
N VAL A 119 20.28 1.94 28.93
CA VAL A 119 19.65 1.08 27.92
C VAL A 119 20.57 -0.05 27.47
N TYR A 120 21.90 0.16 27.48
CA TYR A 120 22.87 -0.86 27.11
C TYR A 120 22.74 -2.15 27.94
N ALA A 121 22.45 -2.01 29.23
CA ALA A 121 22.18 -3.12 30.14
C ALA A 121 20.98 -3.97 29.70
N LEU A 122 19.91 -3.32 29.22
CA LEU A 122 18.69 -4.01 28.76
C LEU A 122 18.92 -4.77 27.46
N ILE A 123 19.67 -4.18 26.52
CA ILE A 123 19.89 -4.76 25.19
C ILE A 123 21.03 -5.79 25.13
N SER A 124 21.88 -5.85 26.16
CA SER A 124 22.91 -6.88 26.29
C SER A 124 22.39 -8.17 26.93
N GLN A 125 21.21 -8.12 27.54
CA GLN A 125 20.55 -9.25 28.20
C GLN A 125 19.10 -9.39 27.73
N PRO A 126 18.87 -9.66 26.44
CA PRO A 126 17.53 -9.81 25.91
C PRO A 126 16.84 -11.06 26.49
N LYS A 127 15.51 -11.03 26.56
CA LYS A 127 14.70 -12.17 27.02
C LYS A 127 14.51 -13.16 25.87
N ASN A 128 14.54 -14.47 26.17
CA ASN A 128 14.42 -15.55 25.17
C ASN A 128 13.03 -15.66 24.50
N ASP A 129 12.09 -14.77 24.84
CA ASP A 129 10.74 -14.71 24.24
C ASP A 129 10.36 -13.23 23.97
N SER A 130 11.33 -12.40 23.59
CA SER A 130 11.09 -10.99 23.29
C SER A 130 10.18 -10.83 22.06
N ALA A 131 9.43 -9.72 22.00
CA ALA A 131 8.78 -9.32 20.75
C ALA A 131 9.83 -9.08 19.65
N ILE A 132 9.57 -9.55 18.42
CA ILE A 132 10.54 -9.56 17.31
C ILE A 132 10.11 -8.63 16.19
N GLY A 133 11.04 -7.82 15.69
CA GLY A 133 10.81 -6.86 14.61
C GLY A 133 11.95 -5.87 14.52
N ILE A 134 11.65 -4.58 14.65
CA ILE A 134 12.67 -3.53 14.64
C ILE A 134 12.52 -2.56 15.81
N ALA A 135 13.59 -2.31 16.56
CA ALA A 135 13.60 -1.32 17.64
C ALA A 135 14.80 -0.38 17.55
N ALA A 136 14.58 0.87 17.95
CA ALA A 136 15.55 1.94 17.97
C ALA A 136 15.83 2.38 19.41
N TYR A 137 17.01 2.02 19.91
CA TYR A 137 17.49 2.35 21.26
C TYR A 137 18.41 3.58 21.32
N GLY A 138 18.74 4.17 20.16
CA GLY A 138 19.75 5.22 20.08
C GLY A 138 21.19 4.72 20.30
N VAL A 139 21.40 3.39 20.39
CA VAL A 139 22.73 2.77 20.55
C VAL A 139 23.23 2.25 19.21
N GLY A 140 24.40 2.71 18.76
CA GLY A 140 25.10 2.19 17.58
C GLY A 140 26.51 1.69 17.91
N ASN A 141 27.11 0.89 17.03
CA ASN A 141 28.44 0.28 17.23
C ASN A 141 29.59 1.28 17.50
N LYS A 142 29.47 2.53 17.04
CA LYS A 142 30.52 3.57 17.18
C LYS A 142 30.03 4.90 17.73
N SER A 143 28.72 5.12 17.78
CA SER A 143 28.13 6.34 18.29
C SER A 143 26.70 6.07 18.76
N SER A 144 26.37 6.66 19.91
CA SER A 144 25.02 6.68 20.46
C SER A 144 24.41 8.06 20.23
N CYS A 145 23.09 8.12 19.98
CA CYS A 145 22.38 9.38 19.75
C CYS A 145 21.07 9.44 20.53
N VAL A 146 20.77 10.63 21.03
CA VAL A 146 19.46 10.97 21.59
C VAL A 146 18.60 11.52 20.46
N ILE A 147 17.36 11.04 20.34
CA ILE A 147 16.39 11.51 19.34
C ILE A 147 15.15 12.00 20.06
N THR A 148 14.77 13.25 19.77
CA THR A 148 13.50 13.82 20.19
C THR A 148 12.62 14.07 18.96
N THR A 149 11.37 13.63 19.00
CA THR A 149 10.42 13.85 17.90
C THR A 149 9.00 14.06 18.41
N ASN A 150 8.16 14.63 17.56
CA ASN A 150 6.74 14.79 17.82
C ASN A 150 5.90 13.71 17.12
N ALA A 151 6.48 12.88 16.26
CA ALA A 151 5.74 11.77 15.67
C ALA A 151 6.65 10.65 15.20
N ILE A 152 6.11 9.44 15.20
CA ILE A 152 6.76 8.25 14.65
C ILE A 152 5.80 7.49 13.74
N LEU A 153 6.38 6.76 12.80
CA LEU A 153 5.66 6.03 11.76
C LEU A 153 6.27 4.63 11.60
N GLY A 154 5.47 3.58 11.78
CA GLY A 154 5.84 2.19 11.54
C GLY A 154 5.21 1.69 10.24
N TYR A 155 6.00 1.46 9.19
CA TYR A 155 5.57 0.88 7.92
C TYR A 155 5.53 -0.64 8.01
N PHE A 156 4.46 -1.26 7.54
CA PHE A 156 4.37 -2.70 7.39
C PHE A 156 3.86 -3.10 6.00
N ASN A 157 4.30 -4.26 5.51
CA ASN A 157 3.72 -4.97 4.39
C ASN A 157 3.77 -6.48 4.67
N ILE A 158 2.61 -7.06 4.92
CA ILE A 158 2.43 -8.45 5.33
C ILE A 158 1.90 -9.24 4.15
N SER A 159 2.65 -10.24 3.71
CA SER A 159 2.28 -11.15 2.62
C SER A 159 1.75 -12.50 3.11
N SER A 160 2.11 -12.91 4.33
CA SER A 160 1.54 -14.05 5.04
C SER A 160 1.56 -13.79 6.54
N ILE A 161 0.52 -14.24 7.26
CA ILE A 161 0.43 -14.22 8.72
C ILE A 161 -0.53 -15.32 9.19
N TYR A 162 -0.05 -16.19 10.07
CA TYR A 162 -0.85 -17.21 10.74
C TYR A 162 -0.16 -17.58 12.05
N ALA A 163 -0.79 -17.26 13.18
CA ALA A 163 -0.27 -17.49 14.51
C ALA A 163 -1.07 -18.56 15.23
N TYR A 164 -0.42 -19.29 16.14
CA TYR A 164 -1.07 -20.30 16.96
C TYR A 164 -0.42 -20.46 18.33
N ASN A 165 -1.25 -20.43 19.36
CA ASN A 165 -0.92 -20.73 20.75
C ASN A 165 -2.08 -21.47 21.41
N SER A 166 -1.96 -22.80 21.54
CA SER A 166 -3.03 -23.63 22.09
C SER A 166 -3.41 -23.33 23.54
N THR A 167 -2.54 -22.67 24.30
CA THR A 167 -2.77 -22.39 25.72
C THR A 167 -3.39 -21.02 25.98
N PHE A 168 -3.45 -20.14 24.98
CA PHE A 168 -4.02 -18.81 25.12
C PHE A 168 -5.50 -18.80 24.74
N TYR A 169 -6.29 -17.92 25.36
CA TYR A 169 -7.74 -17.91 25.19
C TYR A 169 -8.18 -17.38 23.80
N VAL A 170 -7.29 -16.69 23.08
CA VAL A 170 -7.40 -16.40 21.64
C VAL A 170 -6.30 -17.17 20.90
N PRO A 171 -6.47 -18.46 20.59
CA PRO A 171 -5.37 -19.30 20.12
C PRO A 171 -4.71 -18.84 18.82
N TYR A 172 -5.42 -18.10 17.97
CA TYR A 172 -4.91 -17.62 16.68
C TYR A 172 -4.54 -16.13 16.71
N GLY A 173 -4.36 -15.59 17.92
CA GLY A 173 -4.05 -14.22 18.20
C GLY A 173 -2.57 -13.89 17.95
N ALA A 174 -2.32 -12.69 17.43
CA ALA A 174 -1.00 -12.08 17.35
C ALA A 174 -1.13 -10.56 17.28
N SER A 175 -0.03 -9.84 17.50
CA SER A 175 -0.01 -8.38 17.37
C SER A 175 1.16 -7.87 16.55
N LEU A 176 1.00 -6.68 15.97
CA LEU A 176 2.09 -5.83 15.48
C LEU A 176 1.99 -4.49 16.21
N GLN A 177 3.02 -4.13 16.97
CA GLN A 177 2.99 -3.05 17.94
C GLN A 177 4.00 -1.97 17.60
N LEU A 178 3.54 -0.74 17.37
CA LEU A 178 4.37 0.46 17.34
C LEU A 178 4.34 1.09 18.72
N ASN A 179 5.43 0.96 19.47
CA ASN A 179 5.54 1.49 20.82
C ASN A 179 6.62 2.56 20.91
N ALA A 180 6.44 3.49 21.84
CA ALA A 180 7.40 4.56 22.11
C ALA A 180 7.25 5.12 23.52
N VAL A 181 8.30 5.79 24.00
CA VAL A 181 8.22 6.52 25.27
C VAL A 181 8.12 8.03 25.05
N LEU A 182 7.08 8.63 25.62
CA LEU A 182 6.92 10.08 25.71
C LEU A 182 7.53 10.60 27.01
N ARG A 183 8.34 11.66 26.90
CA ARG A 183 8.88 12.41 28.03
C ARG A 183 8.24 13.79 28.09
N GLY A 184 7.79 14.20 29.28
CA GLY A 184 7.22 15.54 29.47
C GLY A 184 7.10 15.93 30.94
N GLY A 185 7.58 17.12 31.30
CA GLY A 185 7.77 17.50 32.70
C GLY A 185 8.62 16.46 33.45
N ASN A 186 8.11 15.96 34.58
CA ASN A 186 8.72 14.85 35.33
C ASN A 186 8.16 13.47 34.94
N GLN A 187 7.23 13.40 33.98
CA GLN A 187 6.52 12.18 33.62
C GLN A 187 7.15 11.47 32.42
N SER A 188 7.00 10.15 32.40
CA SER A 188 7.34 9.29 31.27
C SER A 188 6.18 8.35 30.99
N LEU A 189 5.68 8.34 29.75
CA LEU A 189 4.53 7.53 29.35
C LEU A 189 4.93 6.54 28.27
N PHE A 190 4.56 5.26 28.42
CA PHE A 190 4.65 4.27 27.35
C PHE A 190 3.44 4.40 26.45
N LEU A 191 3.65 4.59 25.16
CA LEU A 191 2.61 4.73 24.15
C LEU A 191 2.63 3.48 23.27
N GLN A 192 1.52 2.75 23.18
CA GLN A 192 1.39 1.61 22.28
C GLN A 192 0.31 1.88 21.23
N ASN A 193 0.64 1.67 19.96
CA ASN A 193 -0.31 1.61 18.85
C ASN A 193 -0.21 0.21 18.23
N VAL A 194 -1.26 -0.58 18.36
CA VAL A 194 -1.22 -2.02 18.14
C VAL A 194 -2.22 -2.42 17.06
N ILE A 195 -1.82 -3.29 16.15
CA ILE A 195 -2.72 -4.09 15.33
C ILE A 195 -2.87 -5.43 16.02
N GLY A 196 -4.05 -5.74 16.55
CA GLY A 196 -4.39 -7.06 17.06
C GLY A 196 -5.03 -7.90 15.95
N PHE A 197 -4.42 -9.04 15.60
CA PHE A 197 -4.88 -9.95 14.56
C PHE A 197 -5.52 -11.20 15.17
N ILE A 198 -6.65 -11.61 14.60
CA ILE A 198 -7.17 -12.98 14.76
C ILE A 198 -6.96 -13.68 13.41
N THR A 199 -5.83 -14.37 13.30
CA THR A 199 -5.23 -14.74 12.02
C THR A 199 -6.04 -15.79 11.25
N ASN A 200 -6.72 -16.71 11.93
CA ASN A 200 -7.58 -17.71 11.28
C ASN A 200 -8.89 -17.16 10.70
N LYS A 201 -9.32 -15.98 11.15
CA LYS A 201 -10.55 -15.31 10.70
C LYS A 201 -10.29 -14.17 9.72
N ASN A 202 -9.01 -13.85 9.44
CA ASN A 202 -8.62 -12.70 8.64
C ASN A 202 -9.26 -11.39 9.12
N ILE A 203 -9.38 -11.21 10.44
CA ILE A 203 -9.88 -9.99 11.05
C ILE A 203 -8.80 -9.37 11.94
N LEU A 204 -8.86 -8.06 12.08
CA LEU A 204 -7.99 -7.31 12.96
C LEU A 204 -8.74 -6.14 13.62
N GLN A 205 -8.16 -5.60 14.67
CA GLN A 205 -8.57 -4.34 15.30
C GLN A 205 -7.33 -3.49 15.60
N PHE A 206 -7.49 -2.17 15.70
CA PHE A 206 -6.46 -1.30 16.25
C PHE A 206 -6.72 -1.07 17.73
N VAL A 207 -5.67 -1.15 18.53
CA VAL A 207 -5.71 -0.99 19.97
C VAL A 207 -4.65 0.03 20.37
N THR A 208 -4.92 0.83 21.39
CA THR A 208 -3.90 1.65 22.03
C THR A 208 -3.90 1.45 23.53
N ASN A 209 -2.69 1.48 24.09
CA ASN A 209 -2.46 1.55 25.51
C ASN A 209 -1.57 2.75 25.83
N ILE A 210 -1.82 3.39 26.97
CA ILE A 210 -0.88 4.33 27.58
C ILE A 210 -0.59 3.90 29.01
N TRP A 211 0.68 3.65 29.33
CA TRP A 211 1.13 3.29 30.68
C TRP A 211 1.98 4.38 31.29
N ASN A 212 1.93 4.53 32.62
CA ASN A 212 2.76 5.48 33.33
C ASN A 212 4.09 4.84 33.77
N LEU A 213 5.18 5.20 33.10
CA LEU A 213 6.54 4.73 33.39
C LEU A 213 7.33 5.68 34.31
N THR A 214 6.66 6.66 34.94
CA THR A 214 7.32 7.68 35.77
C THR A 214 7.99 7.08 37.01
N SER A 215 7.39 6.06 37.61
CA SER A 215 7.92 5.32 38.76
C SER A 215 7.24 3.95 38.84
N PRO A 216 7.78 3.00 39.63
CA PRO A 216 7.04 1.79 39.96
C PRO A 216 5.67 2.14 40.54
N LEU A 217 4.62 1.43 40.08
CA LEU A 217 3.23 1.62 40.49
C LEU A 217 2.61 2.98 40.16
N ALA A 218 3.25 3.80 39.31
CA ALA A 218 2.65 5.04 38.84
C ALA A 218 1.35 4.74 38.06
N SER A 219 0.34 5.60 38.22
CA SER A 219 -0.97 5.45 37.59
C SER A 219 -1.36 6.68 36.79
N LEU A 220 -2.36 6.53 35.93
CA LEU A 220 -3.02 7.59 35.17
C LEU A 220 -4.38 7.87 35.82
N ASN A 221 -4.54 8.97 36.55
CA ASN A 221 -5.82 9.40 37.16
C ASN A 221 -6.66 8.23 37.74
N ASN A 222 -6.08 7.44 38.65
CA ASN A 222 -6.66 6.26 39.31
C ASN A 222 -6.82 4.97 38.49
N SER A 223 -6.32 4.92 37.25
CA SER A 223 -6.20 3.69 36.44
C SER A 223 -4.73 3.36 36.17
N PHE A 224 -4.36 2.09 36.05
CA PHE A 224 -2.97 1.71 35.75
C PHE A 224 -2.56 2.07 34.32
N PHE A 225 -3.51 2.08 33.39
CA PHE A 225 -3.30 2.42 31.99
C PHE A 225 -4.56 3.01 31.36
N TYR A 226 -4.39 3.69 30.24
CA TYR A 226 -5.47 4.06 29.32
C TYR A 226 -5.58 3.01 28.23
N PHE A 227 -6.80 2.63 27.84
CA PHE A 227 -7.08 1.68 26.78
C PHE A 227 -8.15 2.23 25.83
N ASN A 228 -7.98 2.02 24.53
CA ASN A 228 -9.05 2.22 23.54
C ASN A 228 -8.82 1.31 22.32
N SER A 229 -9.88 0.87 21.68
CA SER A 229 -9.81 0.02 20.49
C SER A 229 -10.87 0.37 19.45
N THR A 230 -10.59 0.04 18.19
CA THR A 230 -11.60 0.04 17.13
C THR A 230 -12.42 -1.23 17.17
N SER A 231 -13.57 -1.24 16.49
CA SER A 231 -14.23 -2.51 16.11
C SER A 231 -13.33 -3.33 15.18
N TYR A 232 -13.55 -4.64 15.16
CA TYR A 232 -12.90 -5.53 14.20
C TYR A 232 -13.31 -5.23 12.76
N PHE A 233 -12.39 -5.42 11.83
CA PHE A 233 -12.68 -5.43 10.40
C PHE A 233 -11.81 -6.46 9.67
N THR A 234 -12.26 -6.86 8.49
CA THR A 234 -11.59 -7.87 7.66
C THR A 234 -10.39 -7.28 6.92
N TYR A 235 -9.28 -8.03 6.91
CA TYR A 235 -8.13 -7.77 6.06
C TYR A 235 -7.94 -8.87 5.01
N LYS A 236 -7.22 -8.54 3.95
CA LYS A 236 -6.81 -9.41 2.85
C LYS A 236 -5.34 -9.20 2.60
N LEU A 237 -4.62 -10.31 2.40
CA LEU A 237 -3.21 -10.29 2.06
C LEU A 237 -3.05 -10.07 0.53
N PRO A 238 -2.00 -9.36 0.08
CA PRO A 238 -1.05 -8.60 0.91
C PRO A 238 -1.73 -7.43 1.64
N PHE A 239 -1.35 -7.21 2.90
CA PHE A 239 -1.87 -6.16 3.77
C PHE A 239 -0.75 -5.22 4.16
N ALA A 240 -0.82 -3.96 3.72
CA ALA A 240 0.25 -2.99 3.91
C ALA A 240 -0.28 -1.63 4.35
N GLY A 241 0.52 -0.93 5.14
CA GLY A 241 0.11 0.31 5.76
C GLY A 241 1.14 0.90 6.70
N TYR A 242 0.65 1.80 7.53
CA TYR A 242 1.42 2.49 8.55
C TYR A 242 0.64 2.54 9.86
N LEU A 243 1.33 2.38 10.99
CA LEU A 243 0.89 2.88 12.29
C LEU A 243 1.53 4.23 12.55
N ILE A 244 0.79 5.15 13.16
CA ILE A 244 1.27 6.49 13.50
C ILE A 244 0.96 6.82 14.97
N ILE A 245 1.97 7.34 15.67
CA ILE A 245 1.80 8.02 16.95
C ILE A 245 2.22 9.48 16.75
N ASN A 246 1.32 10.41 17.02
CA ASN A 246 1.54 11.84 16.86
C ASN A 246 1.34 12.58 18.19
N VAL A 247 2.26 13.47 18.52
CA VAL A 247 2.35 14.23 19.76
C VAL A 247 2.31 15.70 19.41
N SER A 248 1.25 16.40 19.79
CA SER A 248 1.10 17.83 19.54
C SER A 248 0.95 18.60 20.84
N ASN A 249 1.93 19.45 21.13
CA ASN A 249 1.86 20.38 22.24
C ASN A 249 0.81 21.47 21.94
N VAL A 250 -0.20 21.61 22.80
CA VAL A 250 -1.27 22.64 22.77
C VAL A 250 -1.10 23.56 23.98
N SER A 251 -1.67 24.78 24.01
CA SER A 251 -1.39 25.81 25.03
C SER A 251 -1.12 25.27 26.45
N GLU A 252 -1.99 24.43 26.99
CA GLU A 252 -1.94 23.92 28.37
C GLU A 252 -1.45 22.47 28.55
N GLY A 253 -1.02 21.79 27.48
CA GLY A 253 -0.62 20.39 27.59
C GLY A 253 -0.18 19.75 26.28
N VAL A 254 -0.34 18.43 26.20
CA VAL A 254 0.02 17.63 25.03
C VAL A 254 -1.15 16.75 24.64
N LYS A 255 -1.43 16.68 23.34
CA LYS A 255 -2.36 15.72 22.75
C LYS A 255 -1.56 14.60 22.08
N ILE A 256 -1.92 13.36 22.37
CA ILE A 256 -1.31 12.16 21.80
C ILE A 256 -2.38 11.47 20.96
N SER A 257 -2.16 11.41 19.65
CA SER A 257 -3.09 10.83 18.69
C SER A 257 -2.53 9.52 18.14
N PHE A 258 -3.36 8.49 18.15
CA PHE A 258 -3.04 7.15 17.64
C PHE A 258 -3.85 6.89 16.38
N GLY A 259 -3.18 6.46 15.33
CA GLY A 259 -3.83 6.26 14.05
C GLY A 259 -3.12 5.27 13.15
N TYR A 260 -3.68 5.09 11.96
CA TYR A 260 -3.16 4.21 10.94
C TYR A 260 -3.46 4.74 9.54
N ILE A 261 -2.74 4.20 8.55
CA ILE A 261 -2.97 4.40 7.12
C ILE A 261 -2.93 3.01 6.48
N ILE A 262 -3.99 2.62 5.76
CA ILE A 262 -3.96 1.39 4.95
C ILE A 262 -3.72 1.76 3.49
N ILE A 263 -2.65 1.23 2.92
CA ILE A 263 -2.27 1.46 1.52
C ILE A 263 -2.53 0.22 0.64
N GLN A 264 -2.70 -0.95 1.25
CA GLN A 264 -3.04 -2.18 0.56
C GLN A 264 -3.87 -3.10 1.45
N ASN A 265 -4.96 -3.62 0.89
CA ASN A 265 -5.82 -4.63 1.51
C ASN A 265 -6.27 -5.62 0.43
N GLY A 266 -5.37 -6.53 0.03
CA GLY A 266 -5.44 -7.32 -1.20
C GLY A 266 -5.04 -6.48 -2.42
N SER A 267 -5.82 -5.44 -2.72
CA SER A 267 -5.50 -4.43 -3.75
C SER A 267 -5.00 -3.14 -3.10
N ILE A 268 -4.26 -2.32 -3.84
CA ILE A 268 -3.88 -0.97 -3.38
C ILE A 268 -5.13 -0.12 -3.12
N THR A 269 -5.08 0.72 -2.10
CA THR A 269 -6.16 1.63 -1.71
C THR A 269 -5.64 3.07 -1.66
N GLU A 270 -6.51 4.06 -1.51
CA GLU A 270 -6.04 5.43 -1.26
C GLU A 270 -5.47 5.56 0.17
N PRO A 271 -4.40 6.35 0.36
CA PRO A 271 -3.82 6.58 1.67
C PRO A 271 -4.69 7.58 2.44
N ILE A 272 -5.38 7.11 3.48
CA ILE A 272 -6.19 7.95 4.36
C ILE A 272 -5.66 7.80 5.78
N VAL A 273 -5.30 8.92 6.42
CA VAL A 273 -4.96 8.92 7.85
C VAL A 273 -6.24 8.77 8.66
N ARG A 274 -6.30 7.75 9.51
CA ARG A 274 -7.41 7.54 10.45
C ARG A 274 -6.87 7.56 11.88
N PHE A 275 -7.11 8.64 12.60
CA PHE A 275 -6.92 8.68 14.04
C PHE A 275 -8.17 8.13 14.71
N PHE A 276 -8.03 7.03 15.44
CA PHE A 276 -9.15 6.41 16.14
C PHE A 276 -9.29 6.89 17.59
N THR A 277 -8.24 7.52 18.12
CA THR A 277 -8.28 8.13 19.45
C THR A 277 -7.25 9.23 19.62
N THR A 278 -7.51 10.15 20.55
CA THR A 278 -6.59 11.22 20.97
C THR A 278 -6.77 11.48 22.45
N VAL A 279 -5.66 11.45 23.20
CA VAL A 279 -5.64 11.62 24.65
C VAL A 279 -4.90 12.90 25.02
N TYR A 280 -5.38 13.61 26.04
CA TYR A 280 -4.78 14.85 26.53
C TYR A 280 -4.09 14.63 27.88
N PHE A 281 -2.90 15.23 28.04
CA PHE A 281 -2.18 15.29 29.30
C PHE A 281 -1.79 16.74 29.64
N PRO A 282 -1.87 17.17 30.91
CA PRO A 282 -1.65 18.55 31.35
C PRO A 282 -0.15 18.89 31.52
N PHE A 283 0.67 18.51 30.55
CA PHE A 283 2.09 18.84 30.48
C PHE A 283 2.55 18.86 29.02
N LYS A 284 3.68 19.52 28.74
CA LYS A 284 4.31 19.49 27.41
C LYS A 284 5.19 18.27 27.28
N GLY A 285 5.22 17.64 26.12
CA GLY A 285 6.05 16.46 25.90
C GLY A 285 6.49 16.24 24.45
N TYR A 286 7.35 15.25 24.29
CA TYR A 286 7.89 14.75 23.02
C TYR A 286 8.22 13.25 23.16
N ILE A 287 8.26 12.53 22.05
CA ILE A 287 8.76 11.14 22.00
C ILE A 287 10.29 11.18 22.12
N LEU A 288 10.84 10.34 22.98
CA LEU A 288 12.27 10.31 23.31
C LEU A 288 12.85 8.91 23.07
N VAL A 289 13.93 8.87 22.29
CA VAL A 289 14.89 7.77 22.29
C VAL A 289 16.16 8.25 22.97
N ASP A 290 16.54 7.62 24.09
CA ASP A 290 17.71 8.00 24.90
C ASP A 290 18.49 6.76 25.32
N PRO A 291 19.70 6.53 24.77
CA PRO A 291 20.52 5.36 25.09
C PRO A 291 21.14 5.40 26.50
N PHE A 292 21.18 6.58 27.14
CA PHE A 292 21.93 6.80 28.38
C PHE A 292 21.06 6.68 29.63
N ASN A 293 19.76 6.95 29.50
CA ASN A 293 18.84 7.02 30.63
C ASN A 293 17.72 5.99 30.49
N LEU A 294 17.16 5.60 31.64
CA LEU A 294 15.94 4.81 31.72
C LEU A 294 14.81 5.66 32.28
N THR A 295 13.57 5.22 32.06
CA THR A 295 12.41 5.78 32.77
C THR A 295 12.54 5.54 34.27
N GLY A 296 11.75 6.24 35.08
CA GLY A 296 11.76 6.01 36.53
C GLY A 296 11.24 4.62 36.93
N ASN A 297 10.55 3.92 36.02
CA ASN A 297 10.20 2.50 36.14
C ASN A 297 11.18 1.57 35.39
N TYR A 298 12.41 2.03 35.10
CA TYR A 298 13.52 1.23 34.54
C TYR A 298 13.32 0.66 33.12
N HIS A 299 12.43 1.27 32.34
CA HIS A 299 12.25 0.94 30.92
C HIS A 299 13.17 1.78 30.03
N ALA A 300 13.48 1.29 28.83
CA ALA A 300 14.25 2.05 27.85
C ALA A 300 13.44 3.26 27.36
N TYR A 301 14.09 4.41 27.12
CA TYR A 301 13.51 5.42 26.23
C TYR A 301 13.82 5.00 24.79
N ASP A 302 12.86 4.39 24.13
CA ASP A 302 13.05 3.79 22.82
C ASP A 302 11.82 3.98 21.91
N THR A 303 11.93 3.43 20.71
CA THR A 303 10.80 3.20 19.82
C THR A 303 10.93 1.81 19.22
N GLU A 304 9.90 0.99 19.31
CA GLU A 304 9.89 -0.39 18.84
C GLU A 304 8.70 -0.61 17.88
N PHE A 305 8.93 -1.40 16.83
CA PHE A 305 7.93 -1.83 15.88
C PHE A 305 8.05 -3.33 15.65
N VAL A 306 7.31 -4.10 16.44
CA VAL A 306 7.59 -5.51 16.72
C VAL A 306 6.32 -6.35 16.70
N PHE A 307 6.47 -7.62 16.31
CA PHE A 307 5.45 -8.64 16.45
C PHE A 307 5.51 -9.28 17.84
N GLY A 308 4.35 -9.56 18.41
CA GLY A 308 4.19 -10.25 19.69
C GLY A 308 2.92 -11.10 19.71
N GLY A 309 2.63 -11.70 20.87
CA GLY A 309 1.32 -12.25 21.18
C GLY A 309 0.20 -11.22 21.12
N TYR A 310 -1.04 -11.69 21.25
CA TYR A 310 -2.23 -10.89 21.06
C TYR A 310 -2.40 -9.81 22.14
N GLU A 311 -2.28 -10.19 23.41
CA GLU A 311 -2.38 -9.31 24.58
C GLU A 311 -1.93 -10.02 25.87
N ASP A 312 -1.99 -9.32 27.01
CA ASP A 312 -1.74 -9.84 28.37
C ASP A 312 -0.41 -10.60 28.53
N GLY A 313 0.63 -10.14 27.81
CA GLY A 313 1.95 -10.77 27.86
C GLY A 313 2.01 -12.14 27.17
N GLU A 314 1.06 -12.46 26.29
CA GLU A 314 1.09 -13.69 25.51
C GLU A 314 2.42 -13.83 24.74
N ILE A 315 3.00 -15.03 24.79
CA ILE A 315 4.08 -15.47 23.91
C ILE A 315 3.46 -16.37 22.85
N THR A 316 3.42 -15.93 21.59
CA THR A 316 2.78 -16.66 20.48
C THR A 316 3.81 -17.31 19.54
N THR A 317 3.36 -18.25 18.71
CA THR A 317 4.19 -18.90 17.69
C THR A 317 3.57 -18.68 16.32
N PHE A 318 4.36 -18.28 15.33
CA PHE A 318 3.88 -18.08 13.96
C PHE A 318 4.08 -19.35 13.12
N ILE A 319 3.00 -19.93 12.62
CA ILE A 319 3.06 -21.00 11.61
C ILE A 319 3.50 -20.42 10.27
N SER A 320 3.07 -19.19 9.96
CA SER A 320 3.56 -18.42 8.82
C SER A 320 3.63 -16.94 9.16
N LEU A 321 4.72 -16.30 8.75
CA LEU A 321 4.86 -14.85 8.73
C LEU A 321 5.84 -14.51 7.62
N ASN A 322 5.48 -13.51 6.81
CA ASN A 322 6.42 -12.85 5.92
C ASN A 322 5.99 -11.39 5.80
N ALA A 323 6.76 -10.52 6.45
CA ALA A 323 6.47 -9.11 6.57
C ALA A 323 7.69 -8.25 6.33
N THR A 324 7.50 -7.10 5.68
CA THR A 324 8.50 -6.05 5.55
C THR A 324 8.17 -4.90 6.47
N LEU A 325 9.14 -4.44 7.27
CA LEU A 325 9.00 -3.36 8.24
C LEU A 325 9.96 -2.21 7.97
N ALA A 326 9.54 -0.99 8.31
CA ALA A 326 10.41 0.18 8.46
C ALA A 326 9.90 1.11 9.56
N LEU A 327 10.82 1.83 10.21
CA LEU A 327 10.53 2.70 11.34
C LEU A 327 11.13 4.09 11.12
N TYR A 328 10.28 5.11 11.22
CA TYR A 328 10.63 6.50 10.96
C TYR A 328 10.24 7.41 12.13
N TYR A 329 10.96 8.51 12.28
CA TYR A 329 10.56 9.64 13.10
C TYR A 329 10.35 10.89 12.24
N ASN A 330 9.49 11.79 12.72
CA ASN A 330 9.25 13.06 12.05
C ASN A 330 10.34 14.07 12.43
N SER A 331 10.85 14.78 11.44
CA SER A 331 11.83 15.85 11.58
C SER A 331 11.36 17.11 10.84
N THR A 332 12.12 18.20 10.96
CA THR A 332 11.89 19.41 10.14
C THR A 332 12.02 19.16 8.64
N TYR A 333 12.70 18.07 8.22
CA TYR A 333 12.88 17.68 6.82
C TYR A 333 11.89 16.58 6.37
N GLY A 334 10.93 16.19 7.22
CA GLY A 334 9.98 15.11 6.98
C GLY A 334 10.35 13.82 7.72
N TRP A 335 9.84 12.69 7.22
CA TRP A 335 10.07 11.36 7.80
C TRP A 335 11.50 10.88 7.55
N ILE A 336 12.25 10.62 8.63
CA ILE A 336 13.62 10.11 8.58
C ILE A 336 13.64 8.72 9.24
N PRO A 337 14.30 7.71 8.65
CA PRO A 337 14.44 6.41 9.28
C PRO A 337 15.36 6.47 10.51
N PHE A 338 15.04 5.69 11.54
CA PHE A 338 16.00 5.44 12.62
C PHE A 338 17.18 4.62 12.08
N ARG A 339 18.41 5.11 12.24
CA ARG A 339 19.59 4.49 11.60
C ARG A 339 20.06 3.20 12.26
N SER A 340 20.04 3.17 13.60
CA SER A 340 20.46 2.01 14.39
C SER A 340 19.22 1.23 14.82
N ILE A 341 19.10 0.00 14.33
CA ILE A 341 17.95 -0.87 14.55
C ILE A 341 18.40 -2.20 15.12
N TYR A 342 17.69 -2.69 16.12
CA TYR A 342 17.81 -4.03 16.72
C TYR A 342 16.61 -4.88 16.31
N THR A 343 16.76 -6.19 16.40
CA THR A 343 15.78 -7.18 15.91
C THR A 343 14.63 -7.48 16.88
N TYR A 344 14.58 -6.83 18.03
CA TYR A 344 13.65 -7.16 19.11
C TYR A 344 13.29 -5.92 19.95
N GLY A 345 12.20 -6.01 20.70
CA GLY A 345 11.75 -5.00 21.67
C GLY A 345 12.13 -5.37 23.11
N VAL A 346 12.42 -4.37 23.95
CA VAL A 346 12.73 -4.58 25.40
C VAL A 346 11.59 -4.11 26.30
N ASN A 347 10.70 -3.25 25.78
CA ASN A 347 9.61 -2.68 26.54
C ASN A 347 8.29 -3.43 26.32
N THR A 348 8.11 -4.06 25.16
CA THR A 348 6.92 -4.88 24.86
C THR A 348 6.81 -6.05 25.84
N GLY A 349 5.60 -6.26 26.38
CA GLY A 349 5.32 -7.35 27.32
C GLY A 349 5.04 -8.68 26.64
N GLU A 350 4.43 -8.65 25.45
CA GLU A 350 4.16 -9.82 24.62
C GLU A 350 5.42 -10.31 23.89
N GLY A 351 5.40 -11.59 23.48
CA GLY A 351 6.56 -12.27 22.94
C GLY A 351 6.27 -13.15 21.74
N VAL A 352 7.34 -13.67 21.14
CA VAL A 352 7.28 -14.73 20.11
C VAL A 352 8.39 -15.76 20.38
N THR A 353 8.33 -16.90 19.69
CA THR A 353 9.31 -18.00 19.85
C THR A 353 10.07 -18.38 18.59
N ASN A 354 9.66 -17.88 17.42
CA ASN A 354 10.11 -18.43 16.13
C ASN A 354 10.16 -17.40 14.99
N LEU A 355 10.54 -16.17 15.28
CA LEU A 355 10.71 -15.13 14.26
C LEU A 355 12.18 -14.72 14.07
N HIS A 356 12.56 -14.52 12.82
CA HIS A 356 13.86 -14.01 12.42
C HIS A 356 13.71 -12.69 11.66
N VAL A 357 14.71 -11.81 11.80
CA VAL A 357 14.76 -10.50 11.13
C VAL A 357 16.05 -10.37 10.34
N SER A 358 15.93 -10.01 9.07
CA SER A 358 17.06 -9.77 8.17
C SER A 358 16.86 -8.47 7.38
N LEU A 359 17.92 -7.94 6.76
CA LEU A 359 17.79 -6.79 5.87
C LEU A 359 17.59 -7.22 4.42
N LEU A 360 16.57 -6.64 3.77
CA LEU A 360 16.30 -6.83 2.36
C LEU A 360 15.92 -5.50 1.72
N HIS A 361 16.70 -5.05 0.73
CA HIS A 361 16.49 -3.79 0.00
C HIS A 361 16.29 -2.54 0.89
N GLY A 362 17.03 -2.47 2.00
CA GLY A 362 16.95 -1.36 2.96
C GLY A 362 15.83 -1.47 4.00
N TYR A 363 14.94 -2.46 3.88
CA TYR A 363 13.89 -2.76 4.84
C TYR A 363 14.27 -3.93 5.75
N ALA A 364 13.57 -4.06 6.89
CA ALA A 364 13.66 -5.25 7.72
C ALA A 364 12.62 -6.27 7.26
N ASN A 365 13.07 -7.45 6.86
CA ASN A 365 12.22 -8.58 6.52
C ASN A 365 12.11 -9.51 7.72
N VAL A 366 10.87 -9.72 8.20
CA VAL A 366 10.52 -10.57 9.33
C VAL A 366 9.80 -11.81 8.84
N TYR A 367 10.28 -12.98 9.23
CA TYR A 367 9.74 -14.26 8.78
C TYR A 367 9.96 -15.36 9.82
N VAL A 368 9.26 -16.49 9.67
CA VAL A 368 9.43 -17.65 10.56
C VAL A 368 10.84 -18.22 10.43
N GLY A 369 11.55 -18.34 11.55
CA GLY A 369 12.93 -18.80 11.60
C GLY A 369 13.51 -18.76 13.00
N ASN A 370 14.81 -19.04 13.12
CA ASN A 370 15.51 -18.98 14.39
C ASN A 370 15.70 -17.53 14.83
N GLU A 371 15.37 -17.26 16.09
CA GLU A 371 15.53 -15.94 16.67
C GLU A 371 17.00 -15.52 16.73
N SER A 372 17.24 -14.23 16.48
CA SER A 372 18.55 -13.61 16.59
C SER A 372 18.36 -12.26 17.25
N LEU A 373 18.58 -12.19 18.56
CA LEU A 373 18.38 -10.99 19.38
C LEU A 373 19.67 -10.15 19.35
N SER A 374 19.78 -9.23 18.39
CA SER A 374 21.00 -8.47 18.17
C SER A 374 20.75 -7.13 17.48
N LEU A 375 21.81 -6.34 17.35
CA LEU A 375 21.84 -5.20 16.42
C LEU A 375 21.68 -5.73 14.99
N LEU A 376 20.70 -5.21 14.24
CA LEU A 376 20.48 -5.54 12.84
C LEU A 376 21.40 -4.72 11.93
N THR A 377 21.45 -3.40 12.14
CA THR A 377 22.32 -2.47 11.39
C THR A 377 22.42 -1.10 12.06
N THR A 378 23.48 -0.36 11.74
CA THR A 378 23.64 1.07 12.06
C THR A 378 23.40 2.00 10.86
N HIS A 379 23.01 1.43 9.71
CA HIS A 379 22.78 2.14 8.45
C HIS A 379 21.42 1.77 7.86
N PHE A 380 20.40 1.66 8.70
CA PHE A 380 19.04 1.38 8.23
C PHE A 380 18.57 2.49 7.29
N ASN A 381 18.21 2.12 6.07
CA ASN A 381 17.91 3.05 4.98
C ASN A 381 16.77 2.51 4.09
N PRO A 382 15.56 2.33 4.65
CA PRO A 382 14.38 2.01 3.85
C PRO A 382 14.04 3.19 2.95
N SER A 383 13.27 2.93 1.88
CA SER A 383 12.80 4.03 1.03
C SER A 383 11.85 4.97 1.80
N ASN A 384 11.58 6.16 1.29
CA ASN A 384 10.64 7.06 1.96
C ASN A 384 9.23 6.44 2.03
N PRO A 385 8.38 6.88 2.97
CA PRO A 385 6.99 6.46 3.04
C PRO A 385 6.21 6.64 1.72
N TYR A 386 5.43 5.62 1.34
CA TYR A 386 4.48 5.60 0.22
C TYR A 386 3.20 6.36 0.58
N LEU A 387 3.30 7.69 0.66
CA LEU A 387 2.18 8.57 1.01
C LEU A 387 1.59 9.30 -0.20
N LEU A 388 2.22 9.17 -1.38
CA LEU A 388 1.75 9.79 -2.62
C LEU A 388 1.12 8.72 -3.52
N TYR A 389 -0.21 8.82 -3.67
CA TYR A 389 -1.03 7.93 -4.49
C TYR A 389 -1.40 8.62 -5.79
N ILE A 390 -1.13 7.95 -6.91
CA ILE A 390 -1.41 8.45 -8.24
C ILE A 390 -2.54 7.61 -8.84
N ARG A 391 -3.58 8.29 -9.33
CA ARG A 391 -4.68 7.69 -10.08
C ARG A 391 -4.69 8.24 -11.49
N VAL A 392 -4.67 7.36 -12.48
CA VAL A 392 -4.73 7.70 -13.90
C VAL A 392 -6.11 7.36 -14.46
N LEU A 393 -6.82 8.39 -14.91
CA LEU A 393 -8.17 8.33 -15.47
C LEU A 393 -8.13 8.60 -16.98
N PRO A 394 -9.05 8.00 -17.78
CA PRO A 394 -10.12 7.08 -17.38
C PRO A 394 -9.69 5.61 -17.22
N TYR A 395 -8.40 5.30 -17.33
CA TYR A 395 -7.87 3.92 -17.40
C TYR A 395 -7.92 3.13 -16.08
N ASN A 396 -8.40 3.74 -14.99
CA ASN A 396 -8.49 3.14 -13.65
C ASN A 396 -7.19 2.47 -13.18
N TYR A 397 -6.06 3.08 -13.53
CA TYR A 397 -4.73 2.61 -13.13
C TYR A 397 -4.24 3.43 -11.94
N SER A 398 -3.74 2.76 -10.91
CA SER A 398 -3.26 3.42 -9.70
C SER A 398 -1.97 2.81 -9.20
N PHE A 399 -1.15 3.64 -8.55
CA PHE A 399 0.11 3.21 -7.97
C PHE A 399 0.60 4.23 -6.93
N TYR A 400 1.51 3.78 -6.07
CA TYR A 400 2.19 4.62 -5.11
C TYR A 400 3.59 5.01 -5.59
N VAL A 401 4.02 6.21 -5.19
CA VAL A 401 5.41 6.64 -5.34
C VAL A 401 5.94 7.15 -4.00
N ASN A 402 7.23 6.90 -3.76
CA ASN A 402 7.98 7.25 -2.54
C ASN A 402 9.03 8.34 -2.79
N SER A 403 9.03 8.94 -3.97
CA SER A 403 9.90 10.05 -4.32
C SER A 403 9.15 11.01 -5.23
N SER A 404 9.75 12.16 -5.50
CA SER A 404 9.28 13.00 -6.61
C SER A 404 9.30 12.17 -7.89
N TYR A 405 8.21 12.20 -8.63
CA TYR A 405 8.00 11.32 -9.78
C TYR A 405 7.66 12.15 -11.00
N LYS A 406 8.42 11.96 -12.08
CA LYS A 406 8.17 12.62 -13.36
C LYS A 406 7.39 11.67 -14.24
N ILE A 407 6.17 12.06 -14.59
CA ILE A 407 5.34 11.31 -15.53
C ILE A 407 5.50 11.92 -16.91
N TYR A 408 5.61 11.06 -17.92
CA TYR A 408 5.58 11.42 -19.33
C TYR A 408 4.46 10.64 -20.01
N PHE A 409 3.69 11.34 -20.84
CA PHE A 409 2.69 10.73 -21.71
C PHE A 409 3.14 10.95 -23.15
N PRO A 410 3.28 9.87 -23.95
CA PRO A 410 3.70 9.99 -25.33
C PRO A 410 2.66 10.71 -26.17
N GLU A 411 3.09 11.58 -27.07
CA GLU A 411 2.19 12.31 -27.99
C GLU A 411 1.44 11.36 -28.91
N ASN A 412 2.10 10.30 -29.38
CA ASN A 412 1.52 9.28 -30.24
C ASN A 412 1.87 7.89 -29.68
N ILE A 413 0.86 7.06 -29.53
CA ILE A 413 0.99 5.62 -29.28
C ILE A 413 0.47 4.93 -30.53
N SER A 414 1.25 4.06 -31.14
CA SER A 414 0.87 3.40 -32.38
C SER A 414 1.12 1.90 -32.31
N SER A 415 0.15 1.14 -32.81
CA SER A 415 0.27 -0.28 -33.13
C SER A 415 0.08 -0.47 -34.64
N LYS A 416 0.02 -1.71 -35.12
CA LYS A 416 -0.09 -2.03 -36.56
C LYS A 416 -1.32 -1.39 -37.22
N TYR A 417 -2.45 -1.30 -36.51
CA TYR A 417 -3.73 -0.82 -37.07
C TYR A 417 -4.43 0.22 -36.19
N GLU A 418 -3.77 0.70 -35.14
CA GLU A 418 -4.34 1.65 -34.19
C GLU A 418 -3.33 2.76 -33.89
N VAL A 419 -3.80 4.00 -33.81
CA VAL A 419 -3.01 5.15 -33.38
C VAL A 419 -3.81 5.93 -32.35
N ALA A 420 -3.26 6.13 -31.17
CA ALA A 420 -3.79 7.02 -30.16
C ALA A 420 -2.96 8.29 -30.12
N ARG A 421 -3.60 9.45 -30.30
CA ARG A 421 -2.96 10.78 -30.23
C ARG A 421 -3.36 11.51 -28.97
N LEU A 422 -2.38 11.99 -28.22
CA LEU A 422 -2.61 12.72 -26.98
C LEU A 422 -3.31 14.05 -27.30
N ASN A 423 -4.48 14.25 -26.70
CA ASN A 423 -5.25 15.48 -26.84
C ASN A 423 -4.97 16.45 -25.68
N SER A 424 -5.03 15.95 -24.45
CA SER A 424 -4.83 16.77 -23.25
C SER A 424 -4.48 15.93 -22.03
N ILE A 425 -3.76 16.55 -21.09
CA ILE A 425 -3.47 16.01 -19.77
C ILE A 425 -3.94 17.03 -18.74
N TYR A 426 -4.63 16.56 -17.71
CA TYR A 426 -4.99 17.35 -16.54
C TYR A 426 -4.45 16.67 -15.28
N VAL A 427 -3.86 17.44 -14.39
CA VAL A 427 -3.43 16.97 -13.07
C VAL A 427 -4.22 17.74 -12.02
N ASN A 428 -5.02 17.04 -11.22
CA ASN A 428 -5.96 17.62 -10.25
C ASN A 428 -6.82 18.75 -10.88
N GLY A 429 -7.30 18.54 -12.11
CA GLY A 429 -8.11 19.51 -12.86
C GLY A 429 -7.34 20.61 -13.58
N VAL A 430 -6.03 20.74 -13.37
CA VAL A 430 -5.19 21.75 -14.04
C VAL A 430 -4.58 21.18 -15.31
N LYS A 431 -4.78 21.85 -16.46
CA LYS A 431 -4.20 21.44 -17.74
C LYS A 431 -2.68 21.58 -17.70
N VAL A 432 -1.96 20.53 -18.07
CA VAL A 432 -0.48 20.51 -18.12
C VAL A 432 0.02 20.21 -19.52
N LYS A 433 1.27 20.58 -19.81
CA LYS A 433 1.97 20.22 -21.05
C LYS A 433 2.55 18.80 -20.94
N ASN A 434 3.22 18.34 -21.98
CA ASN A 434 3.89 17.04 -21.99
C ASN A 434 4.90 16.93 -20.86
N GLY A 435 4.56 16.10 -19.88
CA GLY A 435 5.37 15.87 -18.70
C GLY A 435 4.94 16.69 -17.48
N TYR A 436 4.83 16.04 -16.33
CA TYR A 436 4.55 16.69 -15.05
C TYR A 436 5.39 16.07 -13.95
N VAL A 437 6.00 16.92 -13.11
CA VAL A 437 6.76 16.49 -11.93
C VAL A 437 5.85 16.57 -10.72
N ILE A 438 5.53 15.43 -10.14
CA ILE A 438 4.78 15.33 -8.90
C ILE A 438 5.79 15.33 -7.76
N SER A 439 5.76 16.37 -6.94
CA SER A 439 6.61 16.46 -5.76
C SER A 439 6.19 15.43 -4.72
N TYR A 440 7.18 14.79 -4.09
CA TYR A 440 6.98 13.96 -2.91
C TYR A 440 6.18 14.69 -1.82
N SER A 441 5.40 13.94 -1.03
CA SER A 441 4.63 14.45 0.10
C SER A 441 4.91 13.65 1.36
N THR A 442 5.09 14.35 2.48
CA THR A 442 5.25 13.76 3.82
C THR A 442 3.92 13.44 4.50
N LEU A 443 2.81 13.82 3.86
CA LEU A 443 1.44 13.52 4.27
C LEU A 443 0.74 12.75 3.16
N PRO A 444 -0.28 11.93 3.47
CA PRO A 444 -1.10 11.31 2.45
C PRO A 444 -1.65 12.31 1.44
N LYS A 445 -1.39 12.05 0.16
CA LYS A 445 -1.81 12.89 -0.95
C LYS A 445 -2.25 12.02 -2.12
N VAL A 446 -3.42 12.37 -2.67
CA VAL A 446 -3.94 11.80 -3.91
C VAL A 446 -3.64 12.79 -5.05
N VAL A 447 -3.11 12.27 -6.15
CA VAL A 447 -2.94 13.01 -7.41
C VAL A 447 -3.70 12.28 -8.49
N GLU A 448 -4.71 12.96 -9.03
CA GLU A 448 -5.53 12.46 -10.13
C GLU A 448 -5.00 13.03 -11.43
N ILE A 449 -4.72 12.15 -12.37
CA ILE A 449 -4.23 12.47 -13.70
C ILE A 449 -5.26 12.02 -14.70
N TYR A 450 -5.90 12.96 -15.38
CA TYR A 450 -6.80 12.68 -16.47
C TYR A 450 -6.05 12.80 -17.79
N VAL A 451 -6.02 11.72 -18.56
CA VAL A 451 -5.30 11.65 -19.83
C VAL A 451 -6.28 11.35 -20.95
N ASN A 452 -6.40 12.28 -21.89
CA ASN A 452 -7.31 12.15 -23.02
C ASN A 452 -6.52 11.82 -24.29
N TYR A 453 -6.82 10.66 -24.88
CA TYR A 453 -6.30 10.23 -26.18
C TYR A 453 -7.44 10.16 -27.19
N THR A 454 -7.20 10.69 -28.39
CA THR A 454 -8.05 10.44 -29.55
C THR A 454 -7.54 9.23 -30.29
N TYR A 455 -8.38 8.19 -30.42
CA TYR A 455 -8.03 6.95 -31.11
C TYR A 455 -8.35 7.05 -32.60
N TYR A 456 -7.50 6.45 -33.42
CA TYR A 456 -7.63 6.31 -34.86
C TYR A 456 -7.42 4.85 -35.23
N PHE A 457 -8.26 4.34 -36.13
CA PHE A 457 -8.17 2.99 -36.65
C PHE A 457 -7.80 3.01 -38.13
N TYR A 458 -6.96 2.06 -38.51
CA TYR A 458 -6.64 1.85 -39.91
C TYR A 458 -7.82 1.16 -40.59
N VAL A 459 -8.27 1.75 -41.69
CA VAL A 459 -9.37 1.24 -42.49
C VAL A 459 -8.88 1.01 -43.91
N SER A 460 -9.23 -0.13 -44.47
CA SER A 460 -8.99 -0.58 -45.85
C SER A 460 -10.27 -1.24 -46.37
N ILE A 461 -10.99 -0.52 -47.22
CA ILE A 461 -12.27 -0.92 -47.81
C ILE A 461 -12.05 -1.25 -49.28
N ILE A 462 -12.49 -2.43 -49.70
CA ILE A 462 -12.43 -2.88 -51.09
C ILE A 462 -13.80 -2.64 -51.72
N LEU A 463 -13.84 -1.79 -52.75
CA LEU A 463 -15.06 -1.47 -53.49
C LEU A 463 -15.31 -2.50 -54.62
N PRO A 464 -16.56 -2.66 -55.09
CA PRO A 464 -16.91 -3.65 -56.13
C PRO A 464 -16.15 -3.54 -57.45
N ASN A 465 -15.62 -2.36 -57.79
CA ASN A 465 -14.79 -2.14 -58.97
C ASN A 465 -13.30 -2.48 -58.76
N GLY A 466 -12.92 -3.03 -57.60
CA GLY A 466 -11.55 -3.37 -57.22
C GLY A 466 -10.73 -2.21 -56.66
N SER A 467 -11.27 -0.98 -56.62
CA SER A 467 -10.58 0.15 -55.98
C SER A 467 -10.59 0.02 -54.45
N ILE A 468 -9.54 0.52 -53.80
CA ILE A 468 -9.35 0.40 -52.35
C ILE A 468 -9.36 1.79 -51.71
N LEU A 469 -10.28 2.04 -50.80
CA LEU A 469 -10.28 3.20 -49.91
C LEU A 469 -9.48 2.86 -48.66
N ARG A 470 -8.40 3.59 -48.39
CA ARG A 470 -7.56 3.34 -47.21
C ARG A 470 -7.17 4.61 -46.48
N GLY A 471 -7.13 4.55 -45.16
CA GLY A 471 -6.80 5.71 -44.34
C GLY A 471 -6.87 5.44 -42.84
N TRP A 472 -6.49 6.45 -42.08
CA TRP A 472 -6.66 6.48 -40.63
C TRP A 472 -7.89 7.31 -40.29
N TYR A 473 -8.84 6.70 -39.60
CA TYR A 473 -10.12 7.33 -39.25
C TYR A 473 -10.27 7.37 -37.74
N SER A 474 -10.80 8.45 -37.19
CA SER A 474 -11.00 8.56 -35.75
C SER A 474 -12.07 7.56 -35.28
N ASN A 475 -11.90 7.01 -34.08
CA ASN A 475 -12.91 6.20 -33.44
C ASN A 475 -14.24 6.98 -33.34
N GLY A 476 -15.34 6.33 -33.71
CA GLY A 476 -16.68 6.90 -33.75
C GLY A 476 -16.96 7.80 -34.96
N SER A 477 -16.09 7.83 -35.97
CA SER A 477 -16.38 8.53 -37.23
C SER A 477 -17.13 7.65 -38.22
N ASP A 478 -17.85 8.31 -39.14
CA ASP A 478 -18.48 7.68 -40.29
C ASP A 478 -17.63 7.84 -41.54
N ILE A 479 -17.53 6.76 -42.31
CA ILE A 479 -16.96 6.78 -43.66
C ILE A 479 -18.11 6.81 -44.66
N THR A 480 -18.23 7.92 -45.39
CA THR A 480 -19.17 8.05 -46.51
C THR A 480 -18.64 7.27 -47.72
N LEU A 481 -19.41 6.28 -48.17
CA LEU A 481 -19.08 5.49 -49.35
C LEU A 481 -19.71 6.09 -50.62
N PRO A 482 -19.14 5.84 -51.82
CA PRO A 482 -19.76 6.25 -53.07
C PRO A 482 -21.14 5.59 -53.24
N LYS A 483 -22.20 6.39 -53.39
CA LYS A 483 -23.57 5.88 -53.57
C LYS A 483 -23.72 5.03 -54.83
N GLU A 484 -23.06 5.43 -55.90
CA GLU A 484 -23.06 4.74 -57.19
C GLU A 484 -21.63 4.52 -57.66
N ILE A 485 -21.32 3.31 -58.12
CA ILE A 485 -20.04 2.95 -58.71
C ILE A 485 -20.29 2.38 -60.09
N TYR A 486 -19.88 3.10 -61.13
CA TYR A 486 -19.97 2.65 -62.50
C TYR A 486 -18.81 1.71 -62.80
N PHE A 487 -19.13 0.46 -63.17
CA PHE A 487 -18.12 -0.48 -63.66
C PHE A 487 -17.84 -0.22 -65.14
N ASN A 488 -18.88 0.07 -65.91
CA ASN A 488 -18.82 0.53 -67.29
C ASN A 488 -20.12 1.30 -67.64
N ASN A 489 -20.32 1.64 -68.92
CA ASN A 489 -21.52 2.40 -69.37
C ASN A 489 -22.85 1.65 -69.22
N ASN A 490 -22.82 0.34 -68.96
CA ASN A 490 -23.97 -0.56 -68.92
C ASN A 490 -24.14 -1.28 -67.57
N GLU A 491 -23.18 -1.16 -66.66
CA GLU A 491 -23.13 -1.83 -65.35
C GLU A 491 -22.75 -0.84 -64.26
N ARG A 492 -23.55 -0.80 -63.20
CA ARG A 492 -23.23 -0.03 -61.99
C ARG A 492 -23.55 -0.82 -60.74
N TYR A 493 -22.98 -0.39 -59.62
CA TYR A 493 -23.27 -0.88 -58.29
C TYR A 493 -23.90 0.25 -57.49
N ILE A 494 -25.01 -0.04 -56.81
CA ILE A 494 -25.69 0.91 -55.92
C ILE A 494 -25.56 0.46 -54.47
N LEU A 495 -25.15 1.38 -53.62
CA LEU A 495 -24.85 1.12 -52.22
C LEU A 495 -26.12 0.78 -51.44
N THR A 496 -26.08 -0.27 -50.59
CA THR A 496 -27.21 -0.62 -49.71
C THR A 496 -27.19 0.15 -48.38
N VAL A 497 -25.99 0.46 -47.86
CA VAL A 497 -25.79 1.18 -46.59
C VAL A 497 -24.85 2.36 -46.79
N ASN A 498 -25.33 3.58 -46.53
CA ASN A 498 -24.63 4.82 -46.92
C ASN A 498 -23.33 5.10 -46.14
N THR A 499 -23.15 4.52 -44.96
CA THR A 499 -22.03 4.83 -44.07
C THR A 499 -21.45 3.59 -43.42
N VAL A 500 -20.14 3.63 -43.16
CA VAL A 500 -19.44 2.63 -42.36
C VAL A 500 -18.96 3.29 -41.08
N TYR A 501 -19.43 2.79 -39.94
CA TYR A 501 -19.08 3.31 -38.62
C TYR A 501 -17.77 2.70 -38.12
N VAL A 502 -16.83 3.55 -37.69
CA VAL A 502 -15.48 3.11 -37.32
C VAL A 502 -15.37 2.96 -35.80
N GLN A 503 -15.46 1.73 -35.29
CA GLN A 503 -15.22 1.40 -33.87
C GLN A 503 -13.99 0.52 -33.64
N GLN A 504 -13.41 -0.01 -34.71
CA GLN A 504 -12.27 -0.93 -34.70
C GLN A 504 -11.57 -0.88 -36.06
N PRO A 505 -10.37 -1.49 -36.20
CA PRO A 505 -9.74 -1.65 -37.50
C PRO A 505 -10.64 -2.41 -38.49
N LEU A 506 -10.72 -1.89 -39.71
CA LEU A 506 -11.47 -2.51 -40.81
C LEU A 506 -10.49 -2.90 -41.90
N ILE A 507 -10.09 -4.16 -41.94
CA ILE A 507 -9.07 -4.65 -42.88
C ILE A 507 -9.75 -5.46 -43.97
N ASN A 508 -9.61 -5.00 -45.22
CA ASN A 508 -10.23 -5.61 -46.40
C ASN A 508 -11.75 -5.74 -46.28
N TYR A 509 -12.39 -4.73 -45.68
CA TYR A 509 -13.84 -4.69 -45.52
C TYR A 509 -14.51 -4.47 -46.88
N THR A 510 -15.54 -5.24 -47.19
CA THR A 510 -16.31 -5.15 -48.43
C THR A 510 -17.74 -4.72 -48.11
N PRO A 511 -18.11 -3.44 -48.31
CA PRO A 511 -19.48 -2.97 -48.16
C PRO A 511 -20.41 -3.65 -49.15
N GLU A 512 -21.68 -3.76 -48.77
CA GLU A 512 -22.70 -4.38 -49.60
C GLU A 512 -23.20 -3.39 -50.66
N TYR A 513 -23.19 -3.85 -51.91
CA TYR A 513 -23.67 -3.12 -53.06
C TYR A 513 -24.55 -4.05 -53.90
N VAL A 514 -25.65 -3.52 -54.43
CA VAL A 514 -26.48 -4.23 -55.41
C VAL A 514 -26.00 -3.89 -56.82
N LYS A 515 -25.68 -4.92 -57.60
CA LYS A 515 -25.36 -4.75 -59.02
C LYS A 515 -26.62 -4.40 -59.80
N GLN A 516 -26.52 -3.41 -60.67
CA GLN A 516 -27.59 -2.98 -61.59
C GLN A 516 -27.08 -3.01 -63.03
N PHE A 517 -27.98 -3.40 -63.94
CA PHE A 517 -27.75 -3.34 -65.37
C PHE A 517 -28.58 -2.23 -66.00
N LYS A 518 -28.04 -1.61 -67.05
CA LYS A 518 -28.74 -0.63 -67.85
C LYS A 518 -29.74 -1.35 -68.76
N VAL A 519 -31.01 -0.97 -68.65
CA VAL A 519 -32.12 -1.52 -69.42
C VAL A 519 -32.68 -0.40 -70.30
N MET A 520 -32.78 -0.66 -71.60
CA MET A 520 -33.36 0.24 -72.58
C MET A 520 -34.55 -0.46 -73.25
N VAL A 521 -35.75 0.07 -73.05
CA VAL A 521 -37.00 -0.46 -73.61
C VAL A 521 -37.69 0.69 -74.35
N ASP A 522 -37.84 0.54 -75.66
CA ASP A 522 -38.44 1.54 -76.56
C ASP A 522 -37.95 2.98 -76.30
N ASN A 523 -36.63 3.19 -76.43
CA ASN A 523 -35.90 4.44 -76.16
C ASN A 523 -35.93 4.95 -74.70
N SER A 524 -36.69 4.33 -73.79
CA SER A 524 -36.67 4.65 -72.36
C SER A 524 -35.53 3.90 -71.68
N THR A 525 -34.66 4.62 -70.96
CA THR A 525 -33.49 4.05 -70.29
C THR A 525 -33.65 4.13 -68.77
N TYR A 526 -33.47 3.01 -68.08
CA TYR A 526 -33.47 2.94 -66.62
C TYR A 526 -32.51 1.86 -66.11
N TRP A 527 -32.21 1.88 -64.81
CA TRP A 527 -31.32 0.92 -64.17
C TRP A 527 -32.12 -0.07 -63.35
N VAL A 528 -31.82 -1.36 -63.50
CA VAL A 528 -32.57 -2.44 -62.83
C VAL A 528 -31.60 -3.32 -62.05
N ASN A 529 -31.98 -3.70 -60.82
CA ASN A 529 -31.22 -4.64 -59.99
C ASN A 529 -31.07 -5.98 -60.71
N GLN A 530 -29.88 -6.56 -60.62
CA GLN A 530 -29.65 -7.92 -61.10
C GLN A 530 -30.62 -8.91 -60.45
N GLY A 531 -31.17 -9.83 -61.25
CA GLY A 531 -32.15 -10.83 -60.80
C GLY A 531 -33.58 -10.31 -60.63
N SER A 532 -33.83 -9.01 -60.89
CA SER A 532 -35.20 -8.49 -60.95
C SER A 532 -35.85 -8.85 -62.28
N ASN A 533 -37.18 -8.96 -62.26
CA ASN A 533 -37.97 -9.22 -63.46
C ASN A 533 -38.50 -7.92 -64.06
N ILE A 534 -38.35 -7.76 -65.37
CA ILE A 534 -39.03 -6.72 -66.15
C ILE A 534 -40.06 -7.37 -67.08
N THR A 535 -41.22 -6.75 -67.25
CA THR A 535 -42.24 -7.21 -68.20
C THR A 535 -42.26 -6.25 -69.38
N LEU A 536 -42.04 -6.78 -70.57
CA LEU A 536 -42.07 -6.00 -71.80
C LEU A 536 -43.50 -5.98 -72.34
N TYR A 537 -44.21 -4.88 -72.10
CA TYR A 537 -45.62 -4.75 -72.46
C TYR A 537 -45.89 -3.41 -73.14
N SER A 538 -46.50 -3.47 -74.32
CA SER A 538 -47.07 -2.30 -75.01
C SER A 538 -48.56 -2.53 -75.25
N PRO A 539 -49.45 -1.57 -74.94
CA PRO A 539 -50.87 -1.66 -75.28
C PRO A 539 -51.08 -1.72 -76.79
N THR A 540 -51.73 -2.76 -77.30
CA THR A 540 -51.98 -2.95 -78.75
C THR A 540 -53.46 -3.16 -79.07
N PHE A 541 -53.90 -2.65 -80.22
CA PHE A 541 -55.22 -2.97 -80.79
C PHE A 541 -55.25 -4.38 -81.39
N LEU A 542 -56.43 -5.01 -81.49
CA LEU A 542 -56.62 -6.41 -81.93
C LEU A 542 -55.95 -6.76 -83.27
N ILE A 543 -55.82 -5.79 -84.19
CA ILE A 543 -55.21 -5.99 -85.52
C ILE A 543 -53.68 -5.83 -85.53
N LEU A 544 -53.07 -5.46 -84.40
CA LEU A 544 -51.63 -5.25 -84.27
C LEU A 544 -51.01 -6.36 -83.42
N THR A 545 -49.81 -6.78 -83.78
CA THR A 545 -48.94 -7.59 -82.92
C THR A 545 -47.72 -6.77 -82.53
N VAL A 546 -47.34 -6.81 -81.26
CA VAL A 546 -46.04 -6.27 -80.82
C VAL A 546 -45.05 -7.41 -80.62
N LYS A 547 -43.85 -7.19 -81.14
CA LYS A 547 -42.65 -7.97 -80.81
C LYS A 547 -41.61 -7.03 -80.24
N TRP A 548 -40.88 -7.50 -79.25
CA TRP A 548 -39.71 -6.83 -78.71
C TRP A 548 -38.49 -7.41 -79.40
N ILE A 549 -37.73 -6.59 -80.12
CA ILE A 549 -36.53 -7.01 -80.86
C ILE A 549 -35.30 -6.36 -80.26
N GLY A 550 -34.28 -7.18 -79.98
CA GLY A 550 -33.05 -6.74 -79.35
C GLY A 550 -32.30 -7.90 -78.69
N THR A 551 -32.23 -7.88 -77.36
CA THR A 551 -31.39 -8.79 -76.57
C THR A 551 -32.00 -10.20 -76.48
N TYR A 552 -33.31 -10.31 -76.24
CA TYR A 552 -34.03 -11.56 -76.00
C TYR A 552 -35.01 -11.91 -77.12
N ASN A 553 -35.47 -10.94 -77.92
CA ASN A 553 -36.35 -11.15 -79.07
C ASN A 553 -37.66 -11.90 -78.71
N VAL A 554 -38.51 -11.27 -77.89
CA VAL A 554 -39.69 -11.92 -77.28
C VAL A 554 -41.02 -11.32 -77.73
N THR A 555 -42.11 -12.05 -77.47
CA THR A 555 -43.48 -11.58 -77.73
C THR A 555 -43.91 -10.55 -76.69
N ASN A 556 -44.92 -9.73 -77.05
CA ASN A 556 -45.53 -8.79 -76.11
C ASN A 556 -46.05 -9.50 -74.85
N GLY A 557 -45.79 -8.94 -73.67
CA GLY A 557 -46.14 -9.49 -72.36
C GLY A 557 -45.11 -10.44 -71.74
N ALA A 558 -43.96 -10.68 -72.38
CA ALA A 558 -42.91 -11.52 -71.83
C ALA A 558 -42.26 -10.90 -70.59
N THR A 559 -42.00 -11.73 -69.58
CA THR A 559 -41.23 -11.37 -68.39
C THR A 559 -39.80 -11.90 -68.53
N ILE A 560 -38.82 -11.02 -68.33
CA ILE A 560 -37.40 -11.31 -68.48
C ILE A 560 -36.70 -11.00 -67.16
N GLU A 561 -35.85 -11.91 -66.71
CA GLU A 561 -34.95 -11.68 -65.58
C GLU A 561 -33.73 -10.87 -66.04
N VAL A 562 -33.40 -9.81 -65.31
CA VAL A 562 -32.26 -8.94 -65.63
C VAL A 562 -30.96 -9.56 -65.12
N THR A 563 -30.30 -10.35 -65.96
CA THR A 563 -28.98 -10.95 -65.68
C THR A 563 -27.82 -10.24 -66.40
N SER A 564 -28.12 -9.36 -67.36
CA SER A 564 -27.16 -8.59 -68.18
C SER A 564 -27.79 -7.27 -68.64
N PRO A 565 -27.05 -6.36 -69.30
CA PRO A 565 -27.66 -5.22 -70.00
C PRO A 565 -28.71 -5.67 -71.02
N ILE A 566 -29.81 -4.94 -71.12
CA ILE A 566 -30.94 -5.27 -72.00
C ILE A 566 -31.24 -4.06 -72.88
N VAL A 567 -31.32 -4.29 -74.18
CA VAL A 567 -31.85 -3.35 -75.17
C VAL A 567 -32.96 -4.06 -75.93
N GLU A 568 -34.17 -3.49 -75.90
CA GLU A 568 -35.35 -4.00 -76.59
C GLU A 568 -36.09 -2.85 -77.28
N LYS A 569 -36.40 -3.04 -78.54
CA LYS A 569 -37.14 -2.10 -79.37
C LYS A 569 -38.52 -2.65 -79.68
N GLU A 570 -39.54 -1.83 -79.49
CA GLU A 570 -40.89 -2.18 -79.89
C GLU A 570 -40.99 -2.22 -81.42
N ILE A 571 -41.48 -3.33 -81.95
CA ILE A 571 -41.79 -3.49 -83.37
C ILE A 571 -43.25 -3.89 -83.50
N ILE A 572 -44.03 -2.97 -84.07
CA ILE A 572 -45.45 -3.16 -84.34
C ILE A 572 -45.58 -3.80 -85.73
N GLY A 573 -46.20 -4.98 -85.77
CA GLY A 573 -46.61 -5.67 -86.99
C GLY A 573 -48.13 -5.81 -87.07
N ILE A 574 -48.62 -6.25 -88.23
CA ILE A 574 -50.04 -6.53 -88.44
C ILE A 574 -50.33 -7.98 -88.02
N ASN A 575 -51.35 -8.17 -87.18
CA ASN A 575 -51.92 -9.48 -86.93
C ASN A 575 -52.85 -9.85 -88.09
N TYR A 576 -52.30 -10.46 -89.14
CA TYR A 576 -53.07 -10.82 -90.33
C TYR A 576 -54.23 -11.79 -90.02
N VAL A 577 -54.12 -12.63 -89.00
CA VAL A 577 -55.20 -13.54 -88.58
C VAL A 577 -56.38 -12.75 -88.01
N ASN A 578 -56.14 -11.85 -87.05
CA ASN A 578 -57.19 -11.01 -86.47
C ASN A 578 -57.74 -9.99 -87.48
N LEU A 579 -56.90 -9.46 -88.37
CA LEU A 579 -57.33 -8.59 -89.47
C LEU A 579 -58.29 -9.33 -90.41
N CYS A 580 -57.96 -10.58 -90.79
CA CYS A 580 -58.84 -11.43 -91.57
C CYS A 580 -60.15 -11.76 -90.84
N ILE A 581 -60.11 -12.06 -89.53
CA ILE A 581 -61.31 -12.30 -88.72
C ILE A 581 -62.21 -11.07 -88.67
N ILE A 582 -61.65 -9.86 -88.47
CA ILE A 582 -62.42 -8.61 -88.47
C ILE A 582 -62.97 -8.33 -89.86
N LEU A 583 -62.20 -8.55 -90.93
CA LEU A 583 -62.70 -8.44 -92.31
C LEU A 583 -63.88 -9.40 -92.56
N VAL A 584 -63.77 -10.66 -92.12
CA VAL A 584 -64.85 -11.65 -92.22
C VAL A 584 -66.06 -11.24 -91.38
N LEU A 585 -65.87 -10.74 -90.15
CA LEU A 585 -66.95 -10.25 -89.29
C LEU A 585 -67.62 -8.99 -89.87
N VAL A 586 -66.87 -8.05 -90.44
CA VAL A 586 -67.41 -6.85 -91.11
C VAL A 586 -68.16 -7.24 -92.38
N ILE A 587 -67.66 -8.21 -93.17
CA ILE A 587 -68.38 -8.77 -94.32
C ILE A 587 -69.66 -9.49 -93.87
N ALA A 588 -69.61 -10.28 -92.80
CA ALA A 588 -70.79 -10.95 -92.25
C ALA A 588 -71.81 -9.96 -91.67
N LEU A 589 -71.36 -8.90 -90.99
CA LEU A 589 -72.21 -7.86 -90.41
C LEU A 589 -72.85 -6.98 -91.50
N THR A 590 -72.10 -6.62 -92.55
CA THR A 590 -72.66 -5.90 -93.71
C THR A 590 -73.66 -6.77 -94.47
N TRP A 591 -73.43 -8.09 -94.55
CA TRP A 591 -74.39 -9.05 -95.09
C TRP A 591 -75.64 -9.18 -94.21
N LEU A 592 -75.50 -9.19 -92.88
CA LEU A 592 -76.60 -9.23 -91.91
C LEU A 592 -77.42 -7.93 -91.88
N ILE A 593 -76.78 -6.76 -91.89
CA ILE A 593 -77.42 -5.44 -91.95
C ILE A 593 -78.20 -5.28 -93.27
N ARG A 594 -77.64 -5.73 -94.40
CA ARG A 594 -78.37 -5.79 -95.68
C ARG A 594 -79.62 -6.67 -95.61
N ARG A 595 -79.64 -7.70 -94.76
CA ARG A 595 -80.74 -8.65 -94.60
C ARG A 595 -81.78 -8.20 -93.56
N ILE A 596 -81.44 -7.26 -92.68
CA ILE A 596 -82.35 -6.64 -91.69
C ILE A 596 -83.00 -5.36 -92.26
N LEU A 597 -82.33 -4.69 -93.21
CA LEU A 597 -82.83 -3.50 -93.93
C LEU A 597 -83.55 -3.82 -95.26
N SER A 598 -83.73 -5.11 -95.56
CA SER A 598 -84.56 -5.65 -96.65
C SER A 598 -85.70 -6.46 -96.05
#